data_AF-A0A1X7RPT0-F1
#
_entry.id   AF-A0A1X7RPT0-F1
#
_cell.length_a   1.000
_cell.length_b   1.000
_cell.length_c   1.000
_cell.angle_alpha   90.00
_cell.angle_beta   90.00
_cell.angle_gamma   90.00
#
_symmetry.space_group_name_H-M   'P 1'
#
loop_
_entity.id
_entity.type
_entity.pdbx_description
1 polymer ?
#
loop_
_entity_poly.entity_id
_entity_poly.type
_entity_poly.pdbx_seq_one_letter_code
_entity_poly.pdbx_strand_id
1 'polypeptide(L)'
;MNQFPTYSDGDVKVIISSGRHYQLHSNFLRNSSPVLRKLLRDENAADLSSKAIKKNAVRFQLTLTPNKRRRDNADIKHVFALTELDRNGRAIGGSTASIVESENGRAIEPNFLAFDRILRAFYNQGFDFGDAQEDHMTDLLNAALETIAAAEYLKCVHVISGPIEATLLSTGQSLQRALSLYPPAWLMFAERIKSRAIFKQALIHGTGQYNMPVVQNAIADGSLSDSIIAVLEKKAQAVVNGVAQAQRCMASYYPAALMREKTIGRVDRDNIGRADYGNDILMWIALCVFRHWLSDQLAADHTHHAPDMGYQLMSIVNQGGNAYLSRQVLQHQFHARFPMSPKGMACVEHRLMEIKNNVAQWAAPLMVDDTELDTTRYPVKHYTHIRVDVEDYPWAAAETAAQAIIAAGGKAPVDDEPELDEEEEVFLESSDSEMGENAGSDDVDGEDDTGDEDAMET
;
A
#
# COMPACT_ATOMS: atom_id res chain seq x y z
N MET A 1 25.10 21.26 14.47
CA MET A 1 24.52 20.88 15.78
C MET A 1 23.00 21.00 15.65
N ASN A 2 22.25 19.90 15.77
CA ASN A 2 20.78 19.92 15.68
C ASN A 2 20.22 20.64 16.92
N GLN A 3 19.70 21.85 16.75
CA GLN A 3 19.06 22.64 17.81
C GLN A 3 17.57 22.26 18.01
N PHE A 4 17.02 21.37 17.18
CA PHE A 4 15.68 20.82 17.37
C PHE A 4 15.61 20.05 18.70
N PRO A 5 14.56 20.22 19.54
CA PRO A 5 13.28 20.88 19.29
C PRO A 5 13.20 22.37 19.71
N THR A 6 14.28 23.01 20.15
CA THR A 6 14.26 24.36 20.75
C THR A 6 15.35 25.25 20.16
N TYR A 7 14.97 26.03 19.15
CA TYR A 7 15.83 27.02 18.52
C TYR A 7 15.85 28.33 19.32
N SER A 8 17.03 28.86 19.62
CA SER A 8 17.18 30.09 20.41
C SER A 8 16.66 31.35 19.70
N ASP A 9 16.58 31.29 18.37
CA ASP A 9 16.07 32.30 17.46
C ASP A 9 14.65 31.99 16.97
N GLY A 10 14.04 30.88 17.42
CA GLY A 10 12.68 30.50 17.04
C GLY A 10 11.64 31.47 17.60
N ASP A 11 10.75 31.95 16.74
CA ASP A 11 9.71 32.95 17.04
C ASP A 11 8.32 32.33 17.30
N VAL A 12 8.19 31.00 17.20
CA VAL A 12 6.95 30.25 17.49
C VAL A 12 7.20 29.25 18.62
N LYS A 13 6.34 29.27 19.64
CA LYS A 13 6.28 28.23 20.66
C LYS A 13 5.13 27.28 20.36
N VAL A 14 5.42 26.00 20.18
CA VAL A 14 4.42 24.95 19.97
C VAL A 14 4.36 24.07 21.22
N ILE A 15 3.16 23.90 21.77
CA ILE A 15 2.90 23.06 22.93
C ILE A 15 1.96 21.95 22.49
N ILE A 16 2.47 20.73 22.34
CA ILE A 16 1.64 19.55 22.06
C ILE A 16 0.99 19.04 23.35
N SER A 17 1.75 19.08 24.46
CA SER A 17 1.38 18.52 25.76
C SER A 17 2.31 19.08 26.84
N SER A 18 2.16 18.67 28.10
CA SER A 18 3.07 19.08 29.18
C SER A 18 4.53 18.62 29.02
N GLY A 19 4.80 17.53 28.27
CA GLY A 19 6.14 17.00 28.04
C GLY A 19 6.74 17.39 26.68
N ARG A 20 5.91 17.77 25.69
CA ARG A 20 6.33 18.05 24.31
C ARG A 20 6.16 19.53 23.95
N HIS A 21 7.24 20.27 24.15
CA HIS A 21 7.33 21.71 23.87
C HIS A 21 8.41 21.97 22.81
N TYR A 22 8.10 22.84 21.86
CA TYR A 22 9.00 23.20 20.77
C TYR A 22 9.12 24.73 20.69
N GLN A 23 10.29 25.20 20.30
CA GLN A 23 10.52 26.58 19.88
C GLN A 23 11.08 26.54 18.46
N LEU A 24 10.27 26.97 17.49
CA LEU A 24 10.41 26.75 16.06
C LEU A 24 10.28 28.08 15.30
N HIS A 25 10.57 28.07 14.01
CA HIS A 25 10.50 29.24 13.13
C HIS A 25 9.18 29.30 12.36
N SER A 26 8.53 30.47 12.39
CA SER A 26 7.25 30.72 11.72
C SER A 26 7.36 30.52 10.21
N ASN A 27 8.44 31.01 9.57
CA ASN A 27 8.66 30.86 8.13
C ASN A 27 8.65 29.40 7.67
N PHE A 28 9.36 28.51 8.38
CA PHE A 28 9.34 27.08 8.07
C PHE A 28 7.94 26.49 8.21
N LEU A 29 7.25 26.77 9.32
CA LEU A 29 5.90 26.25 9.58
C LEU A 29 4.86 26.77 8.57
N ARG A 30 4.92 28.05 8.20
CA ARG A 30 4.06 28.69 7.19
C ARG A 30 4.27 28.06 5.81
N ASN A 31 5.49 27.67 5.47
CA ASN A 31 5.82 27.05 4.19
C ASN A 31 5.35 25.58 4.14
N SER A 32 5.49 24.83 5.23
CA SER A 32 5.16 23.41 5.26
C SER A 32 3.66 23.09 5.43
N SER A 33 2.84 24.05 5.91
CA SER A 33 1.42 23.82 6.14
C SER A 33 0.58 25.07 5.87
N PRO A 34 -0.42 25.01 4.96
CA PRO A 34 -1.40 26.08 4.76
C PRO A 34 -2.18 26.45 6.03
N VAL A 35 -2.45 25.49 6.91
CA VAL A 35 -3.16 25.73 8.17
C VAL A 35 -2.28 26.51 9.13
N LEU A 36 -1.01 26.13 9.27
CA LEU A 36 -0.06 26.90 10.07
C LEU A 36 0.20 28.27 9.46
N ARG A 37 0.21 28.40 8.13
CA ARG A 37 0.29 29.71 7.45
C ARG A 37 -0.79 30.67 7.88
N LYS A 38 -2.03 30.19 7.94
CA LYS A 38 -3.18 31.00 8.37
C LYS A 38 -3.10 31.35 9.86
N LEU A 39 -2.70 30.40 10.71
CA LEU A 39 -2.59 30.65 12.15
C LEU A 39 -1.44 31.63 12.46
N LEU A 40 -0.33 31.52 11.76
CA LEU A 40 0.88 32.28 12.03
C LEU A 40 0.94 33.60 11.26
N ARG A 41 -0.15 34.14 10.70
CA ARG A 41 -0.14 35.45 10.03
C ARG A 41 0.25 36.57 10.98
N ASP A 42 0.87 37.64 10.47
CA ASP A 42 1.36 38.75 11.30
C ASP A 42 0.25 39.48 12.07
N GLU A 43 -0.99 39.43 11.59
CA GLU A 43 -2.18 39.91 12.33
C GLU A 43 -2.42 39.18 13.67
N ASN A 44 -1.90 37.95 13.80
CA ASN A 44 -1.98 37.15 15.02
C ASN A 44 -0.70 37.21 15.86
N ALA A 45 0.30 37.99 15.45
CA ALA A 45 1.57 38.10 16.16
C ALA A 45 1.42 38.95 17.42
N ALA A 46 2.17 38.62 18.46
CA ALA A 46 2.28 39.47 19.64
C ALA A 46 2.99 40.79 19.33
N ASP A 47 2.43 41.91 19.79
CA ASP A 47 3.07 43.23 19.76
C ASP A 47 4.20 43.31 20.81
N LEU A 48 5.36 42.78 20.46
CA LEU A 48 6.51 42.69 21.35
C LEU A 48 7.13 44.07 21.65
N SER A 49 7.49 44.29 22.91
CA SER A 49 8.30 45.46 23.30
C SER A 49 9.72 45.37 22.75
N SER A 50 10.40 46.51 22.57
CA SER A 50 11.79 46.54 22.07
C SER A 50 12.77 45.72 22.93
N LYS A 51 12.48 45.56 24.24
CA LYS A 51 13.26 44.70 25.13
C LYS A 51 13.00 43.21 24.88
N ALA A 52 11.78 42.85 24.52
CA ALA A 52 11.39 41.48 24.20
C ALA A 52 11.93 41.04 22.84
N ILE A 53 11.91 41.94 21.85
CA ILE A 53 12.55 41.71 20.53
C ILE A 53 14.04 41.42 20.69
N LYS A 54 14.76 42.23 21.48
CA LYS A 54 16.20 42.01 21.79
C LYS A 54 16.51 40.68 22.49
N LYS A 55 15.49 39.99 23.01
CA LYS A 55 15.61 38.71 23.71
C LYS A 55 15.09 37.53 22.89
N ASN A 56 14.78 37.72 21.61
CA ASN A 56 14.12 36.72 20.76
C ASN A 56 12.88 36.14 21.44
N ALA A 57 12.06 37.02 22.04
CA ALA A 57 10.80 36.59 22.62
C ALA A 57 9.89 36.02 21.53
N VAL A 58 9.14 34.99 21.90
CA VAL A 58 8.21 34.30 21.00
C VAL A 58 7.11 35.27 20.55
N ARG A 59 6.84 35.29 19.24
CA ARG A 59 5.78 36.08 18.59
C ARG A 59 4.46 35.33 18.52
N PHE A 60 4.50 34.01 18.46
CA PHE A 60 3.32 33.15 18.34
C PHE A 60 3.37 31.98 19.32
N GLN A 61 2.26 31.67 19.98
CA GLN A 61 2.15 30.44 20.76
C GLN A 61 0.97 29.60 20.25
N LEU A 62 1.28 28.38 19.78
CA LEU A 62 0.31 27.38 19.37
C LEU A 62 0.21 26.32 20.46
N THR A 63 -1.00 26.07 20.94
CA THR A 63 -1.27 24.98 21.89
C THR A 63 -2.19 23.97 21.22
N LEU A 64 -1.82 22.70 21.27
CA LEU A 64 -2.65 21.61 20.80
C LEU A 64 -3.80 21.40 21.80
N THR A 65 -5.04 21.47 21.31
CA THR A 65 -6.24 21.41 22.16
C THR A 65 -7.27 20.43 21.60
N PRO A 66 -8.14 19.84 22.45
CA PRO A 66 -9.18 18.95 21.97
C PRO A 66 -10.08 19.64 20.95
N ASN A 67 -10.36 18.96 19.85
CA ASN A 67 -11.19 19.49 18.77
C ASN A 67 -12.66 19.56 19.19
N LYS A 68 -13.10 20.70 19.73
CA LYS A 68 -14.49 20.92 20.17
C LYS A 68 -15.53 20.86 19.05
N ARG A 69 -15.10 20.93 17.79
CA ARG A 69 -15.99 20.82 16.61
C ARG A 69 -16.17 19.39 16.13
N ARG A 70 -15.60 18.41 16.83
CA ARG A 70 -15.77 17.00 16.55
C ARG A 70 -17.26 16.64 16.65
N ARG A 71 -17.89 16.38 15.50
CA ARG A 71 -19.07 15.51 15.46
C ARG A 71 -18.58 14.10 15.71
N ASP A 72 -19.42 13.20 16.20
CA ASP A 72 -19.03 11.85 16.65
C ASP A 72 -18.22 11.02 15.63
N ASN A 73 -18.17 11.43 14.35
CA ASN A 73 -17.40 10.84 13.25
C ASN A 73 -16.31 11.74 12.60
N ALA A 74 -15.84 12.85 13.20
CA ALA A 74 -14.76 13.66 12.61
C ALA A 74 -13.35 13.16 12.97
N ASP A 75 -12.47 13.07 11.97
CA ASP A 75 -11.20 12.29 11.91
C ASP A 75 -10.06 12.74 12.82
N ILE A 76 -10.09 13.95 13.39
CA ILE A 76 -8.98 14.46 14.20
C ILE A 76 -9.36 14.86 15.63
N LYS A 77 -8.66 14.26 16.59
CA LYS A 77 -8.86 14.43 18.03
C LYS A 77 -8.43 15.81 18.53
N HIS A 78 -7.29 16.32 18.04
CA HIS A 78 -6.72 17.58 18.47
C HIS A 78 -6.41 18.52 17.32
N VAL A 79 -6.45 19.83 17.61
CA VAL A 79 -6.16 20.90 16.66
C VAL A 79 -5.32 21.99 17.32
N PHE A 80 -4.51 22.70 16.54
CA PHE A 80 -3.74 23.83 17.07
C PHE A 80 -4.65 25.05 17.28
N ALA A 81 -4.52 25.64 18.46
CA ALA A 81 -5.16 26.90 18.83
C ALA A 81 -4.09 27.95 19.16
N LEU A 82 -4.31 29.18 18.67
CA LEU A 82 -3.50 30.33 19.06
C LEU A 82 -3.74 30.66 20.53
N THR A 83 -2.67 30.92 21.24
CA THR A 83 -2.68 31.45 22.61
C THR A 83 -2.33 32.92 22.56
N GLU A 84 -3.14 33.76 23.19
CA GLU A 84 -2.86 35.20 23.29
C GLU A 84 -1.59 35.44 24.12
N LEU A 85 -0.72 36.32 23.62
CA LEU A 85 0.56 36.66 24.23
C LEU A 85 0.61 38.14 24.63
N ASP A 86 1.32 38.43 25.72
CA ASP A 86 1.59 39.79 26.18
C ASP A 86 2.75 40.44 25.40
N ARG A 87 3.03 41.72 25.69
CA ARG A 87 4.15 42.48 25.08
C ARG A 87 5.55 41.92 25.37
N ASN A 88 5.65 40.89 26.22
CA ASN A 88 6.90 40.20 26.54
C ASN A 88 6.95 38.79 25.93
N GLY A 89 5.97 38.40 25.10
CA GLY A 89 5.88 37.07 24.49
C GLY A 89 5.45 35.99 25.47
N ARG A 90 4.70 36.34 26.52
CA ARG A 90 4.19 35.40 27.53
C ARG A 90 2.69 35.23 27.42
N ALA A 91 2.19 34.01 27.58
CA ALA A 91 0.76 33.71 27.53
C ALA A 91 -0.05 34.55 28.53
N ILE A 92 -1.09 35.23 28.02
CA ILE A 92 -2.07 35.96 28.81
C ILE A 92 -3.10 34.96 29.36
N GLY A 93 -3.39 35.01 30.66
CA GLY A 93 -4.45 34.19 31.27
C GLY A 93 -4.01 33.07 32.21
N GLY A 94 -2.71 32.91 32.48
CA GLY A 94 -2.19 31.89 33.41
C GLY A 94 -2.28 30.48 32.84
N SER A 95 -1.17 29.72 32.98
CA SER A 95 -0.93 28.36 32.46
C SER A 95 -2.03 27.87 31.50
N THR A 96 -1.83 28.04 30.19
CA THR A 96 -2.61 27.30 29.21
C THR A 96 -2.66 25.86 29.69
N ALA A 97 -3.89 25.36 29.92
CA ALA A 97 -4.13 24.00 30.39
C ALA A 97 -3.57 23.04 29.33
N SER A 98 -2.26 22.81 29.41
CA SER A 98 -1.53 21.91 28.55
C SER A 98 -2.01 20.53 28.97
N ILE A 99 -2.34 19.71 27.98
CA ILE A 99 -2.85 18.37 28.27
C ILE A 99 -1.75 17.64 29.03
N VAL A 100 -2.08 17.21 30.26
CA VAL A 100 -1.12 16.52 31.12
C VAL A 100 -0.80 15.19 30.46
N GLU A 101 0.45 15.06 30.01
CA GLU A 101 0.99 13.78 29.61
C GLU A 101 1.18 12.93 30.87
N SER A 102 0.44 11.84 30.97
CA SER A 102 0.64 10.87 32.03
C SER A 102 1.85 10.01 31.70
N GLU A 103 3.06 10.47 32.02
CA GLU A 103 4.32 9.73 31.81
C GLU A 103 4.57 8.61 32.84
N ASN A 104 3.74 8.53 33.90
CA ASN A 104 3.85 7.52 34.95
C ASN A 104 3.10 6.23 34.57
N GLY A 105 3.65 5.44 33.65
CA GLY A 105 3.20 4.07 33.35
C GLY A 105 1.91 3.96 32.50
N ARG A 106 1.42 5.06 31.92
CA ARG A 106 0.36 5.05 30.89
C ARG A 106 0.96 5.32 29.51
N ALA A 107 0.42 4.66 28.49
CA ALA A 107 0.83 4.87 27.11
C ALA A 107 0.56 6.31 26.66
N ILE A 108 1.52 6.91 25.96
CA ILE A 108 1.40 8.25 25.37
C ILE A 108 0.29 8.24 24.33
N GLU A 109 -0.54 9.28 24.31
CA GLU A 109 -1.63 9.34 23.34
C GLU A 109 -1.09 9.34 21.89
N PRO A 110 -1.53 8.40 21.02
CA PRO A 110 -1.00 8.27 19.66
C PRO A 110 -1.08 9.55 18.83
N ASN A 111 -2.10 10.37 19.08
CA ASN A 111 -2.30 11.63 18.38
C ASN A 111 -1.21 12.68 18.71
N PHE A 112 -0.63 12.67 19.92
CA PHE A 112 0.49 13.57 20.26
C PHE A 112 1.77 13.16 19.54
N LEU A 113 2.00 11.85 19.41
CA LEU A 113 3.11 11.31 18.63
C LEU A 113 2.97 11.64 17.13
N ALA A 114 1.75 11.62 16.60
CA ALA A 114 1.45 12.03 15.22
C ALA A 114 1.90 13.47 14.94
N PHE A 115 1.53 14.43 15.80
CA PHE A 115 1.95 15.82 15.65
C PHE A 115 3.46 16.02 15.84
N ASP A 116 4.10 15.31 16.78
CA ASP A 116 5.56 15.32 16.95
C ASP A 116 6.28 14.85 15.67
N ARG A 117 5.85 13.73 15.09
CA ARG A 117 6.40 13.21 13.83
C ARG A 117 6.31 14.21 12.68
N ILE A 118 5.17 14.90 12.55
CA ILE A 118 4.98 15.91 11.49
C ILE A 118 5.91 17.10 11.70
N LEU A 119 6.03 17.61 12.94
CA LEU A 119 6.93 18.73 13.23
C LEU A 119 8.40 18.35 13.00
N ARG A 120 8.79 17.12 13.32
CA ARG A 120 10.12 16.58 12.98
C ARG A 120 10.33 16.56 11.47
N ALA A 121 9.34 16.07 10.71
CA ALA A 121 9.40 16.01 9.26
C ALA A 121 9.57 17.41 8.62
N PHE A 122 8.91 18.45 9.14
CA PHE A 122 9.09 19.84 8.67
C PHE A 122 10.53 20.35 8.78
N TYR A 123 11.31 19.82 9.72
CA TYR A 123 12.70 20.20 9.97
C TYR A 123 13.69 19.16 9.44
N ASN A 124 13.27 18.29 8.52
CA ASN A 124 14.05 17.17 7.99
C ASN A 124 14.70 16.32 9.09
N GLN A 125 14.05 16.24 10.26
CA GLN A 125 14.49 15.36 11.32
C GLN A 125 14.00 13.95 11.02
N GLY A 126 14.72 12.95 11.53
CA GLY A 126 14.37 11.55 11.35
C GLY A 126 12.91 11.28 11.68
N PHE A 127 12.24 10.58 10.78
CA PHE A 127 10.86 10.16 10.92
C PHE A 127 10.82 8.86 11.70
N ASP A 128 10.65 8.95 13.03
CA ASP A 128 10.54 7.76 13.88
C ASP A 128 9.09 7.26 13.89
N PHE A 129 8.89 6.20 13.11
CA PHE A 129 7.60 5.61 12.87
C PHE A 129 7.32 4.36 13.74
N GLY A 130 8.31 3.96 14.55
CA GLY A 130 8.35 2.67 15.24
C GLY A 130 9.50 1.80 14.74
N ASP A 131 9.77 0.72 15.47
CA ASP A 131 10.79 -0.25 15.08
C ASP A 131 10.14 -1.36 14.25
N ALA A 132 10.43 -1.36 12.95
CA ALA A 132 9.95 -2.37 12.01
C ALA A 132 10.29 -3.83 12.38
N GLN A 133 11.28 -4.04 13.26
CA GLN A 133 11.69 -5.37 13.74
C GLN A 133 10.96 -5.79 15.02
N GLU A 134 10.58 -4.84 15.88
CA GLU A 134 9.94 -5.11 17.18
C GLU A 134 8.42 -4.93 17.13
N ASP A 135 7.92 -3.93 16.39
CA ASP A 135 6.51 -3.56 16.33
C ASP A 135 5.70 -4.47 15.41
N HIS A 136 4.46 -4.77 15.81
CA HIS A 136 3.54 -5.47 14.93
C HIS A 136 3.07 -4.56 13.79
N MET A 137 2.85 -5.15 12.62
CA MET A 137 2.45 -4.40 11.42
C MET A 137 1.11 -3.65 11.60
N THR A 138 0.23 -4.13 12.47
CA THR A 138 -1.01 -3.43 12.85
C THR A 138 -0.73 -2.16 13.64
N ASP A 139 0.28 -2.17 14.52
CA ASP A 139 0.67 -0.99 15.31
C ASP A 139 1.28 0.08 14.41
N LEU A 140 2.15 -0.33 13.48
CA LEU A 140 2.70 0.54 12.44
C LEU A 140 1.59 1.15 11.57
N LEU A 141 0.62 0.35 11.11
CA LEU A 141 -0.53 0.86 10.33
C LEU A 141 -1.35 1.89 11.12
N ASN A 142 -1.66 1.61 12.40
CA ASN A 142 -2.41 2.52 13.25
C ASN A 142 -1.64 3.83 13.49
N ALA A 143 -0.33 3.75 13.72
CA ALA A 143 0.54 4.91 13.82
C ALA A 143 0.56 5.72 12.51
N ALA A 144 0.54 5.06 11.35
CA ALA A 144 0.40 5.68 10.03
C ALA A 144 -0.90 6.47 9.92
N LEU A 145 -2.02 5.81 10.20
CA LEU A 145 -3.36 6.37 10.02
C LEU A 145 -3.57 7.59 10.93
N GLU A 146 -3.09 7.54 12.18
CA GLU A 146 -3.12 8.69 13.10
C GLU A 146 -2.22 9.85 12.59
N THR A 147 -1.04 9.53 12.04
CA THR A 147 -0.13 10.54 11.47
C THR A 147 -0.70 11.18 10.20
N ILE A 148 -1.33 10.39 9.32
CA ILE A 148 -2.00 10.87 8.12
C ILE A 148 -3.19 11.75 8.50
N ALA A 149 -4.02 11.35 9.47
CA ALA A 149 -5.15 12.17 9.92
C ALA A 149 -4.69 13.55 10.42
N ALA A 150 -3.58 13.60 11.17
CA ALA A 150 -2.97 14.86 11.59
C ALA A 150 -2.41 15.68 10.41
N ALA A 151 -1.80 15.03 9.42
CA ALA A 151 -1.26 15.69 8.24
C ALA A 151 -2.34 16.18 7.27
N GLU A 152 -3.47 15.49 7.13
CA GLU A 152 -4.63 15.94 6.37
C GLU A 152 -5.23 17.20 6.98
N TYR A 153 -5.37 17.23 8.31
CA TYR A 153 -5.76 18.45 9.03
C TYR A 153 -4.79 19.60 8.75
N LEU A 154 -3.48 19.35 8.82
CA LEU A 154 -2.46 20.36 8.54
C LEU A 154 -2.27 20.65 7.05
N LYS A 155 -2.92 19.89 6.16
CA LYS A 155 -2.72 19.93 4.70
C LYS A 155 -1.25 19.75 4.29
N CYS A 156 -0.58 18.75 4.86
CA CYS A 156 0.84 18.48 4.63
C CYS A 156 1.15 16.99 4.38
N VAL A 157 0.18 16.21 3.88
CA VAL A 157 0.36 14.77 3.61
C VAL A 157 1.59 14.48 2.74
N HIS A 158 1.84 15.32 1.73
CA HIS A 158 3.00 15.20 0.83
C HIS A 158 4.36 15.19 1.54
N VAL A 159 4.46 15.81 2.73
CA VAL A 159 5.70 15.84 3.52
C VAL A 159 6.00 14.50 4.17
N ILE A 160 4.95 13.77 4.58
CA ILE A 160 5.09 12.54 5.38
C ILE A 160 4.93 11.26 4.55
N SER A 161 4.30 11.32 3.36
CA SER A 161 4.01 10.13 2.55
C SER A 161 5.27 9.31 2.22
N GLY A 162 6.32 9.98 1.73
CA GLY A 162 7.57 9.30 1.33
C GLY A 162 8.27 8.59 2.50
N PRO A 163 8.53 9.25 3.63
CA PRO A 163 9.12 8.61 4.80
C PRO A 163 8.30 7.44 5.37
N ILE A 164 6.97 7.58 5.45
CA ILE A 164 6.08 6.49 5.90
C ILE A 164 6.17 5.30 4.95
N GLU A 165 6.05 5.55 3.65
CA GLU A 165 6.12 4.50 2.63
C GLU A 165 7.46 3.76 2.67
N ALA A 166 8.58 4.50 2.71
CA ALA A 166 9.91 3.90 2.78
C ALA A 166 10.07 3.01 4.01
N THR A 167 9.57 3.45 5.17
CA THR A 167 9.65 2.68 6.42
C THR A 167 8.83 1.39 6.33
N LEU A 168 7.59 1.46 5.84
CA LEU A 168 6.73 0.29 5.69
C LEU A 168 7.31 -0.71 4.67
N LEU A 169 7.77 -0.23 3.51
CA LEU A 169 8.37 -1.08 2.48
C LEU A 169 9.65 -1.77 2.96
N SER A 170 10.43 -1.13 3.85
CA SER A 170 11.64 -1.73 4.43
C SER A 170 11.37 -3.01 5.25
N THR A 171 10.12 -3.20 5.72
CA THR A 171 9.73 -4.39 6.48
C THR A 171 9.54 -5.65 5.62
N GLY A 172 9.54 -5.50 4.29
CA GLY A 172 9.53 -6.58 3.32
C GLY A 172 8.35 -7.55 3.49
N GLN A 173 8.64 -8.83 3.71
CA GLN A 173 7.63 -9.90 3.79
C GLN A 173 6.63 -9.73 4.94
N SER A 174 6.99 -9.01 6.01
CA SER A 174 6.05 -8.68 7.10
C SER A 174 4.90 -7.81 6.61
N LEU A 175 5.19 -6.80 5.78
CA LEU A 175 4.18 -5.97 5.14
C LEU A 175 3.36 -6.79 4.15
N GLN A 176 4.00 -7.56 3.27
CA GLN A 176 3.27 -8.39 2.28
C GLN A 176 2.27 -9.34 2.94
N ARG A 177 2.65 -9.94 4.07
CA ARG A 177 1.75 -10.78 4.86
C ARG A 177 0.58 -9.99 5.43
N ALA A 178 0.82 -8.80 5.97
CA ALA A 178 -0.26 -7.95 6.49
C ALA A 178 -1.23 -7.50 5.39
N LEU A 179 -0.71 -7.16 4.20
CA LEU A 179 -1.50 -6.84 3.01
C LEU A 179 -2.40 -8.01 2.61
N SER A 180 -1.90 -9.23 2.68
CA SER A 180 -2.69 -10.43 2.37
C SER A 180 -3.80 -10.73 3.39
N LEU A 181 -3.57 -10.41 4.68
CA LEU A 181 -4.50 -10.73 5.77
C LEU A 181 -5.62 -9.70 5.93
N TYR A 182 -5.33 -8.42 5.72
CA TYR A 182 -6.32 -7.35 5.89
C TYR A 182 -6.23 -6.27 4.80
N PRO A 183 -6.48 -6.62 3.52
CA PRO A 183 -6.35 -5.69 2.40
C PRO A 183 -7.12 -4.36 2.52
N PRO A 184 -8.37 -4.31 3.03
CA PRO A 184 -9.17 -3.08 3.00
C PRO A 184 -8.53 -1.86 3.67
N ALA A 185 -7.95 -2.02 4.87
CA ALA A 185 -7.31 -0.89 5.54
C ALA A 185 -6.03 -0.44 4.83
N TRP A 186 -5.30 -1.36 4.20
CA TRP A 186 -4.13 -1.02 3.40
C TRP A 186 -4.48 -0.31 2.09
N LEU A 187 -5.61 -0.66 1.46
CA LEU A 187 -6.13 0.06 0.30
C LEU A 187 -6.47 1.52 0.64
N MET A 188 -7.20 1.73 1.74
CA MET A 188 -7.52 3.09 2.22
C MET A 188 -6.28 3.88 2.59
N PHE A 189 -5.36 3.25 3.31
CA PHE A 189 -4.08 3.85 3.65
C PHE A 189 -3.31 4.28 2.39
N ALA A 190 -3.15 3.37 1.43
CA ALA A 190 -2.38 3.61 0.22
C ALA A 190 -3.04 4.65 -0.69
N GLU A 191 -4.38 4.74 -0.72
CA GLU A 191 -5.10 5.82 -1.40
C GLU A 191 -4.80 7.19 -0.80
N ARG A 192 -4.79 7.31 0.53
CA ARG A 192 -4.53 8.58 1.23
C ARG A 192 -3.11 9.11 1.00
N ILE A 193 -2.11 8.22 0.99
CA ILE A 193 -0.71 8.62 0.72
C ILE A 193 -0.30 8.50 -0.76
N LYS A 194 -1.21 8.03 -1.63
CA LYS A 194 -0.99 7.79 -3.06
C LYS A 194 0.15 6.79 -3.35
N SER A 195 0.36 5.80 -2.47
CA SER A 195 1.40 4.77 -2.62
C SER A 195 0.97 3.69 -3.62
N ARG A 196 1.59 3.68 -4.80
CA ARG A 196 1.30 2.68 -5.84
C ARG A 196 1.75 1.27 -5.44
N ALA A 197 2.91 1.14 -4.78
CA ALA A 197 3.46 -0.16 -4.41
C ALA A 197 2.54 -0.90 -3.42
N ILE A 198 2.14 -0.21 -2.35
CA ILE A 198 1.27 -0.79 -1.31
C ILE A 198 -0.13 -1.02 -1.87
N PHE A 199 -0.68 -0.07 -2.64
CA PHE A 199 -2.01 -0.20 -3.24
C PHE A 199 -2.09 -1.40 -4.18
N LYS A 200 -1.08 -1.59 -5.06
CA LYS A 200 -1.04 -2.72 -6.00
C LYS A 200 -1.17 -4.06 -5.26
N GLN A 201 -0.32 -4.29 -4.26
CA GLN A 201 -0.29 -5.56 -3.53
C GLN A 201 -1.56 -5.76 -2.69
N ALA A 202 -2.06 -4.70 -2.04
CA ALA A 202 -3.34 -4.75 -1.34
C ALA A 202 -4.51 -5.04 -2.29
N LEU A 203 -4.51 -4.47 -3.50
CA LEU A 203 -5.56 -4.69 -4.49
C LEU A 203 -5.58 -6.14 -4.99
N ILE A 204 -4.42 -6.74 -5.25
CA ILE A 204 -4.31 -8.15 -5.65
C ILE A 204 -5.01 -9.05 -4.61
N HIS A 205 -4.66 -8.89 -3.33
CA HIS A 205 -5.24 -9.71 -2.28
C HIS A 205 -6.70 -9.34 -1.96
N GLY A 206 -7.06 -8.06 -2.04
CA GLY A 206 -8.42 -7.57 -1.83
C GLY A 206 -9.38 -8.10 -2.89
N THR A 207 -8.98 -8.06 -4.16
CA THR A 207 -9.74 -8.65 -5.27
C THR A 207 -9.86 -10.16 -5.10
N GLY A 208 -8.78 -10.88 -4.79
CA GLY A 208 -8.83 -12.33 -4.58
C GLY A 208 -9.77 -12.74 -3.43
N GLN A 209 -9.93 -11.88 -2.43
CA GLN A 209 -10.80 -12.08 -1.27
C GLN A 209 -12.13 -11.35 -1.40
N TYR A 210 -12.53 -10.91 -2.60
CA TYR A 210 -13.69 -10.03 -2.77
C TYR A 210 -14.96 -10.58 -2.14
N ASN A 211 -15.26 -11.88 -2.32
CA ASN A 211 -16.45 -12.53 -1.73
C ASN A 211 -16.25 -12.96 -0.26
N MET A 212 -15.07 -12.78 0.33
CA MET A 212 -14.81 -13.16 1.72
C MET A 212 -15.29 -12.07 2.69
N PRO A 213 -15.60 -12.43 3.96
CA PRO A 213 -16.09 -11.47 4.95
C PRO A 213 -15.15 -10.28 5.18
N VAL A 214 -13.83 -10.46 5.04
CA VAL A 214 -12.85 -9.39 5.25
C VAL A 214 -13.08 -8.19 4.34
N VAL A 215 -13.45 -8.41 3.08
CA VAL A 215 -13.73 -7.34 2.11
C VAL A 215 -15.21 -6.95 2.16
N GLN A 216 -16.13 -7.91 2.16
CA GLN A 216 -17.57 -7.61 2.16
C GLN A 216 -18.02 -6.81 3.37
N ASN A 217 -17.48 -7.10 4.57
CA ASN A 217 -17.81 -6.32 5.77
C ASN A 217 -17.30 -4.88 5.66
N ALA A 218 -16.08 -4.68 5.13
CA ALA A 218 -15.49 -3.35 4.94
C ALA A 218 -16.23 -2.50 3.89
N ILE A 219 -16.88 -3.15 2.92
CA ILE A 219 -17.79 -2.48 1.99
C ILE A 219 -19.09 -2.10 2.72
N ALA A 220 -19.67 -3.05 3.47
CA ALA A 220 -20.97 -2.87 4.13
C ALA A 220 -20.95 -1.83 5.26
N ASP A 221 -19.84 -1.70 5.99
CA ASP A 221 -19.67 -0.74 7.09
C ASP A 221 -19.16 0.64 6.62
N GLY A 222 -18.86 0.80 5.33
CA GLY A 222 -18.39 2.06 4.75
C GLY A 222 -16.92 2.37 5.04
N SER A 223 -16.11 1.37 5.41
CA SER A 223 -14.67 1.54 5.62
C SER A 223 -13.88 1.79 4.33
N LEU A 224 -14.45 1.46 3.16
CA LEU A 224 -13.83 1.67 1.85
C LEU A 224 -14.46 2.84 1.09
N SER A 225 -13.64 3.57 0.34
CA SER A 225 -14.09 4.62 -0.57
C SER A 225 -14.76 4.04 -1.82
N ASP A 226 -15.69 4.80 -2.41
CA ASP A 226 -16.41 4.39 -3.64
C ASP A 226 -15.45 4.10 -4.80
N SER A 227 -14.34 4.84 -4.90
CA SER A 227 -13.29 4.63 -5.89
C SER A 227 -12.62 3.26 -5.74
N ILE A 228 -12.26 2.87 -4.52
CA ILE A 228 -11.66 1.56 -4.23
C ILE A 228 -12.68 0.45 -4.51
N ILE A 229 -13.93 0.63 -4.09
CA ILE A 229 -15.01 -0.35 -4.29
C ILE A 229 -15.21 -0.62 -5.79
N ALA A 230 -15.28 0.44 -6.61
CA ALA A 230 -15.45 0.31 -8.05
C ALA A 230 -14.32 -0.49 -8.73
N VAL A 231 -13.06 -0.28 -8.32
CA VAL A 231 -11.91 -1.02 -8.85
C VAL A 231 -11.93 -2.48 -8.40
N LEU A 232 -12.22 -2.73 -7.11
CA LEU A 232 -12.35 -4.08 -6.55
C LEU A 232 -13.43 -4.88 -7.28
N GLU A 233 -14.62 -4.32 -7.47
CA GLU A 233 -15.74 -4.97 -8.15
C GLU A 233 -15.40 -5.29 -9.61
N LYS A 234 -14.83 -4.32 -10.34
CA LYS A 234 -14.39 -4.52 -11.74
C LYS A 234 -13.40 -5.68 -11.85
N LYS A 235 -12.39 -5.74 -10.99
CA LYS A 235 -11.37 -6.79 -11.01
C LYS A 235 -11.92 -8.14 -10.53
N ALA A 236 -12.78 -8.14 -9.51
CA ALA A 236 -13.43 -9.35 -9.01
C ALA A 236 -14.33 -9.97 -10.08
N GLN A 237 -15.08 -9.15 -10.82
CA GLN A 237 -15.91 -9.63 -11.93
C GLN A 237 -15.08 -10.29 -13.04
N ALA A 238 -13.86 -9.81 -13.30
CA ALA A 238 -12.94 -10.45 -14.24
C ALA A 238 -12.52 -11.86 -13.76
N VAL A 239 -12.18 -12.00 -12.47
CA VAL A 239 -11.88 -13.31 -11.86
C VAL A 239 -13.08 -14.24 -11.95
N VAL A 240 -14.27 -13.77 -11.54
CA VAL A 240 -15.52 -14.53 -11.61
C VAL A 240 -15.79 -15.02 -13.03
N ASN A 241 -15.63 -14.16 -14.04
CA ASN A 241 -15.81 -14.53 -15.44
C ASN A 241 -14.79 -15.57 -15.89
N GLY A 242 -13.52 -15.44 -15.49
CA GLY A 242 -12.45 -16.40 -15.80
C GLY A 242 -12.71 -17.78 -15.21
N VAL A 243 -13.11 -17.84 -13.94
CA VAL A 243 -13.46 -19.09 -13.25
C VAL A 243 -14.69 -19.73 -13.87
N ALA A 244 -15.75 -18.96 -14.12
CA ALA A 244 -16.96 -19.45 -14.78
C ALA A 244 -16.64 -20.02 -16.18
N GLN A 245 -15.75 -19.37 -16.93
CA GLN A 245 -15.31 -19.86 -18.23
C GLN A 245 -14.51 -21.17 -18.11
N ALA A 246 -13.57 -21.26 -17.17
CA ALA A 246 -12.81 -22.49 -16.92
C ALA A 246 -13.74 -23.66 -16.56
N GLN A 247 -14.73 -23.42 -15.68
CA GLN A 247 -15.76 -24.41 -15.31
C GLN A 247 -16.56 -24.90 -16.52
N ARG A 248 -16.99 -23.98 -17.40
CA ARG A 248 -17.70 -24.34 -18.65
C ARG A 248 -16.83 -25.15 -19.60
N CYS A 249 -15.56 -24.75 -19.79
CA CYS A 249 -14.61 -25.48 -20.62
C CYS A 249 -14.38 -26.90 -20.09
N MET A 250 -14.19 -27.06 -18.78
CA MET A 250 -14.06 -28.37 -18.14
C MET A 250 -15.31 -29.24 -18.32
N ALA A 251 -16.50 -28.69 -18.10
CA ALA A 251 -17.76 -29.43 -18.22
C ALA A 251 -18.05 -29.87 -19.68
N SER A 252 -17.69 -29.03 -20.65
CA SER A 252 -17.90 -29.29 -22.08
C SER A 252 -16.75 -30.03 -22.77
N TYR A 253 -15.66 -30.33 -22.06
CA TYR A 253 -14.50 -31.01 -22.62
C TYR A 253 -14.84 -32.41 -23.15
N TYR A 254 -14.30 -32.72 -24.33
CA TYR A 254 -14.24 -34.06 -24.90
C TYR A 254 -12.79 -34.40 -25.28
N PRO A 255 -12.26 -35.56 -24.85
CA PRO A 255 -10.99 -36.07 -25.35
C PRO A 255 -10.99 -36.20 -26.87
N ALA A 256 -9.91 -35.77 -27.53
CA ALA A 256 -9.76 -35.82 -28.98
C ALA A 256 -9.95 -37.24 -29.55
N ALA A 257 -9.54 -38.27 -28.80
CA ALA A 257 -9.74 -39.67 -29.18
C ALA A 257 -11.22 -40.08 -29.35
N LEU A 258 -12.15 -39.37 -28.71
CA LEU A 258 -13.59 -39.60 -28.84
C LEU A 258 -14.22 -38.81 -29.99
N MET A 259 -13.51 -37.81 -30.52
CA MET A 259 -14.00 -36.93 -31.58
C MET A 259 -13.73 -37.60 -32.92
N ARG A 260 -14.76 -37.72 -33.75
CA ARG A 260 -14.67 -38.37 -35.07
C ARG A 260 -15.20 -37.43 -36.13
N GLU A 261 -14.45 -37.31 -37.22
CA GLU A 261 -14.89 -36.59 -38.40
C GLU A 261 -15.68 -37.53 -39.32
N LYS A 262 -16.72 -36.98 -39.95
CA LYS A 262 -17.45 -37.69 -40.99
C LYS A 262 -16.70 -37.53 -42.31
N THR A 263 -16.15 -38.61 -42.86
CA THR A 263 -15.46 -38.53 -44.15
C THR A 263 -16.48 -38.28 -45.25
N ILE A 264 -16.27 -37.23 -46.06
CA ILE A 264 -17.10 -36.97 -47.23
C ILE A 264 -16.67 -37.94 -48.34
N GLY A 265 -17.53 -38.90 -48.68
CA GLY A 265 -17.41 -39.72 -49.90
C GLY A 265 -17.36 -41.24 -49.71
N ARG A 266 -16.74 -41.76 -48.64
CA ARG A 266 -16.68 -43.22 -48.38
C ARG A 266 -16.92 -43.55 -46.90
N VAL A 267 -18.15 -43.97 -46.62
CA VAL A 267 -18.67 -44.28 -45.27
C VAL A 267 -18.01 -45.54 -44.66
N ASP A 268 -17.42 -46.41 -45.48
CA ASP A 268 -16.74 -47.65 -45.07
C ASP A 268 -15.39 -47.42 -44.37
N ARG A 269 -14.85 -46.20 -44.42
CA ARG A 269 -13.63 -45.78 -43.70
C ARG A 269 -13.89 -44.88 -42.51
N ASP A 270 -15.15 -44.53 -42.28
CA ASP A 270 -15.52 -43.79 -41.09
C ASP A 270 -15.44 -44.74 -39.89
N ASN A 271 -14.58 -44.44 -38.92
CA ASN A 271 -14.50 -45.16 -37.64
C ASN A 271 -15.74 -44.91 -36.78
N ILE A 272 -16.95 -44.86 -37.34
CA ILE A 272 -18.21 -44.49 -36.66
C ILE A 272 -19.09 -45.72 -36.38
N GLY A 273 -18.54 -46.92 -36.54
CA GLY A 273 -19.25 -48.17 -36.29
C GLY A 273 -19.41 -48.47 -34.80
N ARG A 274 -20.34 -49.38 -34.48
CA ARG A 274 -20.58 -49.85 -33.10
C ARG A 274 -19.30 -50.40 -32.44
N ALA A 275 -18.52 -51.18 -33.19
CA ALA A 275 -17.29 -51.78 -32.68
C ALA A 275 -16.26 -50.69 -32.31
N ASP A 276 -16.14 -49.65 -33.13
CA ASP A 276 -15.24 -48.52 -32.88
C ASP A 276 -15.65 -47.77 -31.62
N TYR A 277 -16.95 -47.48 -31.42
CA TYR A 277 -17.42 -46.87 -30.17
C TYR A 277 -17.23 -47.80 -28.95
N GLY A 278 -17.32 -49.11 -29.16
CA GLY A 278 -17.02 -50.11 -28.13
C GLY A 278 -15.56 -50.08 -27.65
N ASN A 279 -14.61 -49.79 -28.54
CA ASN A 279 -13.19 -49.69 -28.20
C ASN A 279 -12.90 -48.49 -27.27
N ASP A 280 -13.72 -47.45 -27.32
CA ASP A 280 -13.57 -46.23 -26.53
C ASP A 280 -14.30 -46.27 -25.18
N ILE A 281 -14.96 -47.38 -24.84
CA ILE A 281 -15.86 -47.45 -23.68
C ILE A 281 -15.18 -47.06 -22.37
N LEU A 282 -13.90 -47.40 -22.19
CA LEU A 282 -13.15 -47.08 -20.97
C LEU A 282 -12.80 -45.59 -20.88
N MET A 283 -12.60 -44.91 -22.02
CA MET A 283 -12.44 -43.45 -22.07
C MET A 283 -13.77 -42.75 -21.78
N TRP A 284 -14.88 -43.24 -22.34
CA TRP A 284 -16.22 -42.72 -22.02
C TRP A 284 -16.57 -42.88 -20.54
N ILE A 285 -16.21 -44.01 -19.94
CA ILE A 285 -16.38 -44.23 -18.49
C ILE A 285 -15.54 -43.23 -17.70
N ALA A 286 -14.26 -43.05 -18.03
CA ALA A 286 -13.40 -42.09 -17.35
C ALA A 286 -13.94 -40.64 -17.45
N LEU A 287 -14.43 -40.25 -18.63
CA LEU A 287 -15.08 -38.96 -18.84
C LEU A 287 -16.36 -38.80 -17.99
N CYS A 288 -17.17 -39.85 -17.90
CA CYS A 288 -18.36 -39.87 -17.07
C CYS A 288 -18.01 -39.72 -15.57
N VAL A 289 -17.00 -40.42 -15.08
CA VAL A 289 -16.51 -40.29 -13.70
C VAL A 289 -16.03 -38.87 -13.41
N PHE A 290 -15.24 -38.28 -14.31
CA PHE A 290 -14.79 -36.90 -14.18
C PHE A 290 -15.96 -35.92 -14.14
N ARG A 291 -16.93 -36.04 -15.06
CA ARG A 291 -18.10 -35.16 -15.12
C ARG A 291 -18.99 -35.30 -13.90
N HIS A 292 -19.20 -36.50 -13.39
CA HIS A 292 -19.95 -36.70 -12.14
C HIS A 292 -19.29 -35.98 -10.97
N TRP A 293 -17.96 -36.10 -10.83
CA TRP A 293 -17.23 -35.38 -9.80
C TRP A 293 -17.34 -33.87 -9.99
N LEU A 294 -17.13 -33.35 -11.21
CA LEU A 294 -17.24 -31.92 -11.47
C LEU A 294 -18.66 -31.42 -11.17
N SER A 295 -19.70 -32.14 -11.61
CA SER A 295 -21.09 -31.82 -11.32
C SER A 295 -21.38 -31.82 -9.82
N ASP A 296 -20.80 -32.74 -9.04
CA ASP A 296 -20.90 -32.75 -7.57
C ASP A 296 -20.23 -31.53 -6.95
N GLN A 297 -19.04 -31.14 -7.42
CA GLN A 297 -18.37 -29.90 -6.96
C GLN A 297 -19.21 -28.65 -7.25
N LEU A 298 -19.81 -28.57 -8.44
CA LEU A 298 -20.67 -27.45 -8.82
C LEU A 298 -21.98 -27.45 -8.01
N ALA A 299 -22.56 -28.62 -7.74
CA ALA A 299 -23.77 -28.74 -6.92
C ALA A 299 -23.55 -28.46 -5.43
N ALA A 300 -22.31 -28.62 -4.95
CA ALA A 300 -21.88 -28.24 -3.60
C ALA A 300 -21.48 -26.76 -3.49
N ASP A 301 -21.81 -25.93 -4.48
CA ASP A 301 -21.47 -24.50 -4.55
C ASP A 301 -19.97 -24.18 -4.48
N HIS A 302 -19.08 -25.11 -4.85
CA HIS A 302 -17.64 -24.83 -5.05
C HIS A 302 -17.40 -24.08 -6.38
N THR A 303 -18.20 -23.05 -6.64
CA THR A 303 -18.24 -22.30 -7.90
C THR A 303 -17.62 -20.92 -7.74
N HIS A 304 -17.65 -20.11 -8.80
CA HIS A 304 -17.24 -18.69 -8.75
C HIS A 304 -18.09 -17.83 -7.77
N HIS A 305 -19.23 -18.33 -7.30
CA HIS A 305 -20.04 -17.69 -6.26
C HIS A 305 -19.61 -18.03 -4.83
N ALA A 306 -18.72 -19.01 -4.64
CA ALA A 306 -18.20 -19.35 -3.33
C ALA A 306 -17.47 -18.15 -2.68
N PRO A 307 -17.27 -18.16 -1.35
CA PRO A 307 -16.48 -17.13 -0.67
C PRO A 307 -15.05 -16.98 -1.23
N ASP A 308 -14.44 -18.06 -1.70
CA ASP A 308 -13.12 -18.09 -2.33
C ASP A 308 -13.17 -17.92 -3.86
N MET A 309 -14.33 -17.59 -4.42
CA MET A 309 -14.61 -17.51 -5.85
C MET A 309 -14.22 -18.80 -6.61
N GLY A 310 -14.28 -19.96 -5.95
CA GLY A 310 -13.96 -21.25 -6.56
C GLY A 310 -12.46 -21.56 -6.62
N TYR A 311 -11.63 -20.80 -5.88
CA TYR A 311 -10.19 -20.99 -5.80
C TYR A 311 -9.81 -22.43 -5.43
N GLN A 312 -10.46 -23.01 -4.43
CA GLN A 312 -10.17 -24.38 -3.99
C GLN A 312 -10.37 -25.39 -5.12
N LEU A 313 -11.45 -25.27 -5.90
CA LEU A 313 -11.71 -26.14 -7.04
C LEU A 313 -10.65 -25.97 -8.13
N MET A 314 -10.32 -24.74 -8.49
CA MET A 314 -9.28 -24.48 -9.50
C MET A 314 -7.90 -24.96 -9.03
N SER A 315 -7.60 -24.82 -7.75
CA SER A 315 -6.33 -25.26 -7.14
C SER A 315 -6.15 -26.78 -7.24
N ILE A 316 -7.17 -27.57 -6.84
CA ILE A 316 -7.08 -29.04 -6.94
C ILE A 316 -7.09 -29.53 -8.39
N VAL A 317 -7.78 -28.82 -9.30
CA VAL A 317 -7.75 -29.11 -10.74
C VAL A 317 -6.35 -28.87 -11.30
N ASN A 318 -5.74 -27.73 -10.98
CA ASN A 318 -4.40 -27.38 -11.43
C ASN A 318 -3.33 -28.33 -10.87
N GLN A 319 -3.47 -28.75 -9.60
CA GLN A 319 -2.57 -29.73 -8.99
C GLN A 319 -2.66 -31.11 -9.67
N GLY A 320 -3.86 -31.50 -10.13
CA GLY A 320 -4.06 -32.75 -10.85
C GLY A 320 -3.74 -34.00 -10.01
N GLY A 321 -3.27 -35.06 -10.67
CA GLY A 321 -2.68 -36.22 -9.98
C GLY A 321 -3.60 -36.92 -8.98
N ASN A 322 -3.29 -36.88 -7.68
CA ASN A 322 -4.12 -37.47 -6.61
C ASN A 322 -4.95 -36.44 -5.82
N ALA A 323 -4.91 -35.15 -6.20
CA ALA A 323 -5.60 -34.06 -5.48
C ALA A 323 -7.14 -34.21 -5.47
N TYR A 324 -7.68 -34.85 -6.49
CA TYR A 324 -9.10 -35.23 -6.61
C TYR A 324 -9.21 -36.57 -7.33
N LEU A 325 -10.31 -37.31 -7.17
CA LEU A 325 -10.49 -38.60 -7.84
C LEU A 325 -9.26 -39.52 -7.75
N SER A 326 -8.68 -39.63 -6.54
CA SER A 326 -7.50 -40.48 -6.32
C SER A 326 -7.85 -41.96 -6.53
N ARG A 327 -6.82 -42.79 -6.71
CA ARG A 327 -7.00 -44.24 -6.85
C ARG A 327 -7.81 -44.85 -5.70
N GLN A 328 -7.57 -44.40 -4.47
CA GLN A 328 -8.31 -44.84 -3.30
C GLN A 328 -9.80 -44.44 -3.40
N VAL A 329 -10.08 -43.20 -3.79
CA VAL A 329 -11.45 -42.71 -3.99
C VAL A 329 -12.17 -43.54 -5.06
N LEU A 330 -11.51 -43.78 -6.21
CA LEU A 330 -12.08 -44.62 -7.28
C LEU A 330 -12.36 -46.04 -6.82
N GLN A 331 -11.45 -46.66 -6.06
CA GLN A 331 -11.62 -48.01 -5.55
C GLN A 331 -12.85 -48.14 -4.64
N HIS A 332 -13.03 -47.19 -3.72
CA HIS A 332 -14.11 -47.24 -2.74
C HIS A 332 -15.46 -46.71 -3.25
N GLN A 333 -15.46 -45.73 -4.16
CA GLN A 333 -16.69 -45.08 -4.61
C GLN A 333 -17.19 -45.59 -5.97
N PHE A 334 -16.29 -45.80 -6.93
CA PHE A 334 -16.67 -46.17 -8.30
C PHE A 334 -16.56 -47.68 -8.53
N HIS A 335 -15.38 -48.29 -8.37
CA HIS A 335 -15.16 -49.71 -8.66
C HIS A 335 -15.90 -50.65 -7.71
N ALA A 336 -16.21 -50.21 -6.49
CA ALA A 336 -17.10 -50.94 -5.58
C ALA A 336 -18.53 -51.07 -6.12
N ARG A 337 -19.02 -50.06 -6.87
CA ARG A 337 -20.37 -50.06 -7.47
C ARG A 337 -20.40 -50.62 -8.88
N PHE A 338 -19.30 -50.45 -9.61
CA PHE A 338 -19.12 -50.91 -10.99
C PHE A 338 -17.88 -51.81 -11.07
N PRO A 339 -17.98 -53.08 -10.66
CA PRO A 339 -16.84 -54.00 -10.66
C PRO A 339 -16.27 -54.21 -12.06
N MET A 340 -14.94 -54.23 -12.16
CA MET A 340 -14.20 -54.46 -13.40
C MET A 340 -13.02 -55.41 -13.16
N SER A 341 -12.46 -55.96 -14.23
CA SER A 341 -11.19 -56.68 -14.13
C SER A 341 -10.06 -55.72 -13.69
N PRO A 342 -8.98 -56.23 -13.07
CA PRO A 342 -7.84 -55.40 -12.68
C PRO A 342 -7.27 -54.57 -13.84
N LYS A 343 -7.24 -55.15 -15.04
CA LYS A 343 -6.81 -54.45 -16.27
C LYS A 343 -7.79 -53.34 -16.68
N GLY A 344 -9.10 -53.57 -16.52
CA GLY A 344 -10.13 -52.57 -16.80
C GLY A 344 -10.03 -51.38 -15.85
N MET A 345 -9.88 -51.62 -14.55
CA MET A 345 -9.69 -50.57 -13.53
C MET A 345 -8.45 -49.72 -13.86
N ALA A 346 -7.30 -50.35 -14.11
CA ALA A 346 -6.07 -49.64 -14.46
C ALA A 346 -6.21 -48.79 -15.74
N CYS A 347 -6.97 -49.25 -16.73
CA CYS A 347 -7.21 -48.48 -17.94
C CYS A 347 -8.12 -47.26 -17.69
N VAL A 348 -9.18 -47.40 -16.87
CA VAL A 348 -10.02 -46.25 -16.46
C VAL A 348 -9.19 -45.23 -15.70
N GLU A 349 -8.37 -45.66 -14.74
CA GLU A 349 -7.46 -44.78 -13.99
C GLU A 349 -6.51 -44.01 -14.92
N HIS A 350 -5.91 -44.70 -15.90
CA HIS A 350 -5.03 -44.08 -16.88
C HIS A 350 -5.75 -43.06 -17.77
N ARG A 351 -6.92 -43.41 -18.32
CA ARG A 351 -7.74 -42.48 -19.13
C ARG A 351 -8.21 -41.28 -18.33
N LEU A 352 -8.54 -41.47 -17.05
CA LEU A 352 -8.88 -40.37 -16.18
C LEU A 352 -7.68 -39.45 -15.98
N MET A 353 -6.47 -39.98 -15.78
CA MET A 353 -5.26 -39.14 -15.68
C MET A 353 -5.03 -38.31 -16.95
N GLU A 354 -5.25 -38.87 -18.14
CA GLU A 354 -5.19 -38.11 -19.41
C GLU A 354 -6.20 -36.94 -19.41
N ILE A 355 -7.44 -37.18 -18.98
CA ILE A 355 -8.45 -36.12 -18.86
C ILE A 355 -8.00 -35.04 -17.87
N LYS A 356 -7.52 -35.44 -16.69
CA LYS A 356 -7.05 -34.53 -15.64
C LYS A 356 -5.92 -33.62 -16.10
N ASN A 357 -4.94 -34.19 -16.81
CA ASN A 357 -3.82 -33.42 -17.37
C ASN A 357 -4.30 -32.39 -18.41
N ASN A 358 -5.29 -32.75 -19.25
CA ASN A 358 -5.83 -31.84 -20.25
C ASN A 358 -6.69 -30.74 -19.62
N VAL A 359 -7.49 -31.04 -18.60
CA VAL A 359 -8.38 -30.02 -18.00
C VAL A 359 -7.64 -29.01 -17.13
N ALA A 360 -6.47 -29.39 -16.59
CA ALA A 360 -5.63 -28.50 -15.77
C ALA A 360 -5.24 -27.21 -16.51
N GLN A 361 -5.13 -27.24 -17.84
CA GLN A 361 -4.77 -26.07 -18.65
C GLN A 361 -5.75 -24.89 -18.50
N TRP A 362 -7.01 -25.13 -18.11
CA TRP A 362 -7.99 -24.06 -17.89
C TRP A 362 -7.92 -23.46 -16.49
N ALA A 363 -7.37 -24.20 -15.52
CA ALA A 363 -7.11 -23.70 -14.18
C ALA A 363 -5.75 -23.00 -14.10
N ALA A 364 -4.75 -23.46 -14.86
CA ALA A 364 -3.37 -22.97 -14.78
C ALA A 364 -3.22 -21.43 -14.91
N PRO A 365 -3.88 -20.73 -15.86
CA PRO A 365 -3.78 -19.28 -15.95
C PRO A 365 -4.34 -18.54 -14.73
N LEU A 366 -5.31 -19.14 -14.02
CA LEU A 366 -5.91 -18.57 -12.81
C LEU A 366 -5.05 -18.81 -11.57
N MET A 367 -4.03 -19.67 -11.66
CA MET A 367 -3.14 -20.03 -10.55
C MET A 367 -1.78 -19.33 -10.65
N VAL A 368 -1.63 -18.37 -11.58
CA VAL A 368 -0.44 -17.51 -11.65
C VAL A 368 -0.42 -16.58 -10.44
N ASP A 369 0.77 -16.38 -9.88
CA ASP A 369 0.97 -15.55 -8.71
C ASP A 369 1.58 -14.19 -9.10
N ASP A 370 0.80 -13.11 -9.02
CA ASP A 370 1.26 -11.74 -9.33
C ASP A 370 1.65 -10.94 -8.06
N THR A 371 1.66 -11.58 -6.89
CA THR A 371 2.03 -10.94 -5.62
C THR A 371 3.53 -10.90 -5.37
N GLU A 372 3.96 -10.02 -4.47
CA GLU A 372 5.32 -10.00 -3.90
C GLU A 372 5.47 -10.82 -2.61
N LEU A 373 4.36 -11.35 -2.07
CA LEU A 373 4.37 -12.29 -0.95
C LEU A 373 5.05 -13.62 -1.36
N ASP A 374 5.94 -14.12 -0.52
CA ASP A 374 6.44 -15.49 -0.65
C ASP A 374 5.33 -16.48 -0.28
N THR A 375 4.55 -16.89 -1.27
CA THR A 375 3.42 -17.81 -1.12
C THR A 375 3.85 -19.25 -0.78
N THR A 376 5.14 -19.58 -0.91
CA THR A 376 5.67 -20.88 -0.46
C THR A 376 5.80 -20.93 1.06
N ARG A 377 6.23 -19.82 1.67
CA ARG A 377 6.33 -19.67 3.12
C ARG A 377 5.01 -19.25 3.75
N TYR A 378 4.22 -18.45 3.06
CA TYR A 378 2.95 -17.89 3.51
C TYR A 378 1.83 -18.22 2.51
N PRO A 379 1.34 -19.46 2.50
CA PRO A 379 0.34 -19.88 1.53
C PRO A 379 -0.98 -19.13 1.71
N VAL A 380 -1.57 -18.71 0.59
CA VAL A 380 -2.86 -18.03 0.52
C VAL A 380 -3.94 -18.94 -0.08
N LYS A 381 -5.20 -18.65 0.25
CA LYS A 381 -6.37 -19.45 -0.15
C LYS A 381 -7.34 -18.67 -1.04
N HIS A 382 -6.78 -17.75 -1.82
CA HIS A 382 -7.51 -16.87 -2.72
C HIS A 382 -6.66 -16.60 -3.95
N TYR A 383 -7.30 -16.10 -5.00
CA TYR A 383 -6.61 -15.78 -6.24
C TYR A 383 -5.62 -14.63 -6.07
N THR A 384 -4.47 -14.76 -6.73
CA THR A 384 -3.45 -13.71 -6.83
C THR A 384 -3.07 -13.36 -8.28
N HIS A 385 -3.72 -13.97 -9.28
CA HIS A 385 -3.58 -13.67 -10.73
C HIS A 385 -4.25 -12.33 -11.13
N ILE A 386 -4.01 -11.27 -10.37
CA ILE A 386 -4.64 -9.97 -10.59
C ILE A 386 -3.62 -9.02 -11.18
N ARG A 387 -3.80 -8.71 -12.47
CA ARG A 387 -3.05 -7.63 -13.12
C ARG A 387 -3.60 -6.27 -12.70
N VAL A 388 -2.74 -5.42 -12.16
CA VAL A 388 -3.03 -4.03 -11.81
C VAL A 388 -2.37 -3.11 -12.83
N ASP A 389 -3.17 -2.34 -13.54
CA ASP A 389 -2.76 -1.38 -14.56
C ASP A 389 -2.84 0.06 -14.00
N VAL A 390 -2.30 1.04 -14.74
CA VAL A 390 -2.21 2.44 -14.28
C VAL A 390 -3.59 3.06 -14.06
N GLU A 391 -4.61 2.66 -14.83
CA GLU A 391 -5.97 3.20 -14.66
C GLU A 391 -6.69 2.67 -13.41
N ASP A 392 -6.14 1.66 -12.74
CA ASP A 392 -6.75 1.08 -11.54
C ASP A 392 -6.40 1.85 -10.26
N TYR A 393 -5.44 2.79 -10.31
CA TYR A 393 -5.17 3.68 -9.17
C TYR A 393 -6.18 4.84 -9.18
N PRO A 394 -6.99 5.02 -8.12
CA PRO A 394 -8.01 6.08 -8.05
C PRO A 394 -7.51 7.50 -8.36
N TRP A 395 -6.25 7.78 -8.05
CA TRP A 395 -5.62 9.09 -8.23
C TRP A 395 -4.85 9.25 -9.54
N ALA A 396 -4.78 8.23 -10.41
CA ALA A 396 -3.98 8.27 -11.65
C ALA A 396 -4.41 9.39 -12.61
N ALA A 397 -5.71 9.64 -12.73
CA ALA A 397 -6.23 10.71 -13.59
C ALA A 397 -5.76 12.10 -13.12
N ALA A 398 -5.77 12.33 -11.80
CA ALA A 398 -5.30 13.59 -11.21
C ALA A 398 -3.79 13.78 -11.40
N GLU A 399 -2.99 12.73 -11.24
CA GLU A 399 -1.55 12.78 -11.50
C GLU A 399 -1.24 13.07 -12.96
N THR A 400 -1.95 12.43 -13.89
CA THR A 400 -1.78 12.64 -15.33
C THR A 400 -2.12 14.09 -15.71
N ALA A 401 -3.21 14.63 -15.16
CA ALA A 401 -3.59 16.02 -15.36
C ALA A 401 -2.53 16.99 -14.80
N ALA A 402 -2.01 16.73 -13.59
CA ALA A 402 -0.97 17.55 -12.98
C ALA A 402 0.34 17.53 -13.79
N GLN A 403 0.74 16.36 -14.30
CA GLN A 403 1.92 16.23 -15.16
C GLN A 403 1.75 16.97 -16.49
N ALA A 404 0.55 16.94 -17.09
CA ALA A 404 0.27 17.70 -18.31
C ALA A 404 0.37 19.22 -18.09
N ILE A 405 -0.06 19.72 -16.93
CA ILE A 405 0.07 21.14 -16.57
C ILE A 405 1.54 21.54 -16.42
N ILE A 406 2.35 20.72 -15.73
CA ILE A 406 3.80 20.95 -15.61
C ILE A 406 4.48 20.95 -16.99
N ALA A 407 4.16 19.98 -17.84
CA ALA A 407 4.72 19.89 -19.19
C ALA A 407 4.36 21.11 -20.07
N ALA A 408 3.22 21.75 -19.81
CA ALA A 408 2.80 22.98 -20.46
C ALA A 408 3.43 24.26 -19.86
N GLY A 409 4.35 24.13 -18.91
CA GLY A 409 4.99 25.26 -18.22
C GLY A 409 4.16 25.88 -17.10
N GLY A 410 3.03 25.26 -16.74
CA GLY A 410 2.24 25.65 -15.57
C GLY A 410 2.77 25.04 -14.28
N LYS A 411 2.44 25.62 -13.12
CA LYS A 411 2.63 24.94 -11.84
C LYS A 411 1.56 23.88 -11.67
N ALA A 412 1.92 22.65 -11.29
CA ALA A 412 0.93 21.62 -10.98
C ALA A 412 -0.05 22.12 -9.91
N PRO A 413 -1.32 21.72 -9.97
CA PRO A 413 -2.23 21.87 -8.85
C PRO A 413 -1.76 20.94 -7.74
N VAL A 414 -0.88 21.44 -6.89
CA VAL A 414 -0.64 20.86 -5.56
C VAL A 414 -1.89 21.22 -4.75
N ASP A 415 -2.43 20.27 -3.99
CA ASP A 415 -3.49 20.52 -3.02
C ASP A 415 -3.02 21.64 -2.06
N ASP A 416 -3.42 22.87 -2.36
CA ASP A 416 -3.08 24.13 -1.68
C ASP A 416 -1.57 24.44 -1.49
N GLU A 417 -0.83 24.73 -2.58
CA GLU A 417 0.43 25.49 -2.42
C GLU A 417 0.16 26.94 -1.94
N PRO A 418 1.05 27.52 -1.11
CA PRO A 418 1.14 28.98 -0.94
C PRO A 418 1.30 29.67 -2.28
N GLU A 419 0.47 30.66 -2.55
CA GLU A 419 0.99 31.86 -3.21
C GLU A 419 2.11 32.39 -2.30
N LEU A 420 3.35 32.27 -2.78
CA LEU A 420 4.47 33.01 -2.24
C LEU A 420 4.24 34.46 -2.68
N ASP A 421 3.99 35.36 -1.73
CA ASP A 421 4.07 36.79 -2.01
C ASP A 421 5.51 37.07 -2.44
N GLU A 422 5.72 37.46 -3.70
CA GLU A 422 7.04 37.74 -4.30
C GLU A 422 7.70 39.03 -3.76
N GLU A 423 7.27 39.54 -2.60
CA GLU A 423 7.74 40.82 -2.04
C GLU A 423 8.44 40.65 -0.69
N GLU A 424 9.57 39.94 -0.65
CA GLU A 424 10.61 40.21 0.35
C GLU A 424 11.99 39.93 -0.29
N GLU A 425 12.48 40.91 -1.07
CA GLU A 425 13.90 40.98 -1.41
C GLU A 425 14.72 41.17 -0.12
N VAL A 426 15.40 40.11 0.32
CA VAL A 426 16.36 40.18 1.41
C VAL A 426 17.59 40.95 0.91
N PHE A 427 17.67 42.23 1.24
CA PHE A 427 18.89 43.04 1.17
C PHE A 427 19.92 42.47 2.16
N LEU A 428 20.86 41.68 1.65
CA LEU A 428 22.12 41.38 2.35
C LEU A 428 23.09 42.55 2.10
N GLU A 429 23.05 43.55 2.99
CA GLU A 429 24.16 44.51 3.10
C GLU A 429 25.41 43.77 3.63
N SER A 430 26.36 43.53 2.75
CA SER A 430 27.72 43.14 3.11
C SER A 430 28.48 44.39 3.53
N SER A 431 28.71 44.53 4.84
CA SER A 431 29.73 45.43 5.35
C SER A 431 31.05 44.68 5.40
N ASP A 432 31.93 44.91 4.43
CA ASP A 432 33.36 44.66 4.63
C ASP A 432 34.14 45.90 4.23
N SER A 433 34.77 46.47 5.24
CA SER A 433 35.59 47.67 5.23
C SER A 433 36.92 47.43 4.53
N GLU A 434 37.24 48.32 3.60
CA GLU A 434 38.57 48.52 3.03
C GLU A 434 39.63 48.73 4.12
N MET A 435 40.76 48.02 4.01
CA MET A 435 42.05 48.44 4.54
C MET A 435 43.18 47.91 3.65
N GLY A 436 43.79 48.82 2.89
CA GLY A 436 45.24 48.92 2.79
C GLY A 436 45.95 48.09 1.73
N GLU A 437 46.10 48.68 0.54
CA GLU A 437 47.18 48.37 -0.40
C GLU A 437 48.55 48.58 0.25
N ASN A 438 49.48 47.64 0.05
CA ASN A 438 50.90 47.99 -0.04
C ASN A 438 51.59 47.11 -1.07
N ALA A 439 52.29 47.77 -1.99
CA ALA A 439 53.01 47.22 -3.13
C ALA A 439 54.49 46.95 -2.79
N GLY A 440 55.15 46.14 -3.64
CA GLY A 440 56.61 45.92 -3.68
C GLY A 440 56.92 44.42 -3.69
N SER A 441 57.00 43.76 -4.84
CA SER A 441 58.06 43.76 -5.88
C SER A 441 59.21 42.81 -5.57
N ASP A 442 59.58 42.11 -6.65
CA ASP A 442 60.88 41.51 -6.98
C ASP A 442 61.17 40.07 -6.51
N ASP A 443 61.17 39.19 -7.52
CA ASP A 443 62.31 38.40 -8.00
C ASP A 443 63.03 37.42 -7.04
N VAL A 444 63.56 36.27 -7.43
CA VAL A 444 63.68 35.40 -8.62
C VAL A 444 64.63 34.27 -8.12
N ASP A 445 64.51 33.08 -8.71
CA ASP A 445 65.44 31.92 -8.63
C ASP A 445 65.61 31.22 -7.28
N GLY A 446 65.68 29.89 -7.19
CA GLY A 446 65.81 28.86 -8.22
C GLY A 446 66.32 27.59 -7.53
N GLU A 447 65.97 26.42 -8.09
CA GLU A 447 66.71 25.14 -8.07
C GLU A 447 66.94 24.51 -6.65
N ASP A 448 66.87 23.20 -6.42
CA ASP A 448 66.95 22.05 -7.29
C ASP A 448 66.56 20.81 -6.45
N ASP A 449 66.58 19.66 -7.13
CA ASP A 449 66.99 18.35 -6.61
C ASP A 449 65.90 17.30 -6.32
N THR A 450 65.69 16.47 -7.36
CA THR A 450 65.66 14.98 -7.37
C THR A 450 64.61 14.26 -6.51
N GLY A 451 63.84 13.29 -7.00
CA GLY A 451 64.11 12.33 -8.06
C GLY A 451 63.94 10.92 -7.47
N ASP A 452 63.08 10.11 -8.12
CA ASP A 452 63.03 8.64 -8.12
C ASP A 452 62.84 7.90 -6.78
N GLU A 453 62.34 6.67 -6.70
CA GLU A 453 61.54 5.73 -7.49
C GLU A 453 61.31 4.56 -6.49
N ASP A 454 60.31 3.73 -6.77
CA ASP A 454 60.34 2.29 -6.54
C ASP A 454 60.06 1.58 -5.19
N ALA A 455 59.45 0.41 -5.43
CA ALA A 455 59.36 -0.83 -4.65
C ALA A 455 58.34 -0.89 -3.51
N MET A 456 57.21 -1.59 -3.69
CA MET A 456 57.00 -3.06 -3.63
C MET A 456 56.94 -3.65 -2.20
N GLU A 457 56.00 -4.61 -2.09
CA GLU A 457 55.86 -5.66 -1.07
C GLU A 457 55.27 -5.28 0.30
N THR A 458 54.02 -5.66 0.56
CA THR A 458 53.68 -7.01 1.06
C THR A 458 52.18 -7.29 0.98
#